data_AF-A0A661JDE2-F1
#
_entry.id   AF-A0A661JDE2-F1
#
_cell.length_a   1.000
_cell.length_b   1.000
_cell.length_c   1.000
_cell.angle_alpha   90.00
_cell.angle_beta   90.00
_cell.angle_gamma   90.00
#
_symmetry.space_group_name_H-M   'P 1'
#
loop_
_entity.id
_entity.type
_entity.pdbx_description
1 polymer ?
#
loop_
_entity_poly.entity_id
_entity_poly.type
_entity_poly.pdbx_seq_one_letter_code
_entity_poly.pdbx_strand_id
1 'polypeptide(L)'
;MFVPGRLCLLGEHADWAGQYGIHPGYCLVIGTDQGIHAIASPAGEFIVETALPVSDDSDIQQPLTFHKNWNEQDLLEAATDKNEFFRHCAGVAYQVLKRYGVGGINLRIERMDLPLKKGVSSSAAVCITVAKAFDAVYGLNLFPHELMELAYQGERMTGSQCGRMDQACIFGKTPVLLTFTGPDDVRIEPIFPEGEIDMIIVDLAGRKNTVKILADLQGAYPSSKELQQALGEDNEKFVRLGCRAVVQGDAKLLGEVMSAAQQNFDKKIAPYCIEELSSPLLHKLLSLESIQEHIYGGKGVGSQGDGTAQLVARSKSDCDEIIGKIKAAFPKMRCFPLTIYPQFLSHED
;
A
#
# COMPACT_ATOMS: atom_id res chain seq x y z
N MET A 1 8.31 17.70 -1.47
CA MET A 1 7.87 16.54 -2.27
C MET A 1 6.81 15.75 -1.52
N PHE A 2 5.91 15.09 -2.26
CA PHE A 2 4.85 14.24 -1.71
C PHE A 2 4.98 12.80 -2.23
N VAL A 3 4.70 11.83 -1.36
CA VAL A 3 4.57 10.40 -1.67
C VAL A 3 3.33 9.85 -0.96
N PRO A 4 2.28 9.44 -1.69
CA PRO A 4 1.11 8.87 -1.04
C PRO A 4 1.40 7.47 -0.51
N GLY A 5 0.47 6.97 0.31
CA GLY A 5 0.34 5.54 0.55
C GLY A 5 -0.17 4.83 -0.70
N ARG A 6 -0.34 3.52 -0.59
CA ARG A 6 -0.89 2.68 -1.66
C ARG A 6 -2.15 2.00 -1.16
N LEU A 7 -3.17 1.90 -1.99
CA LEU A 7 -4.34 1.05 -1.78
C LEU A 7 -4.36 -0.03 -2.87
N CYS A 8 -4.48 -1.29 -2.48
CA CYS A 8 -4.76 -2.37 -3.41
C CYS A 8 -6.27 -2.42 -3.61
N LEU A 9 -6.74 -2.01 -4.79
CA LEU A 9 -8.15 -2.11 -5.13
C LEU A 9 -8.53 -3.58 -5.23
N LEU A 10 -7.75 -4.35 -6.02
CA LEU A 10 -7.94 -5.78 -6.23
C LEU A 10 -6.60 -6.47 -6.44
N GLY A 11 -6.47 -7.69 -5.93
CA GLY A 11 -5.35 -8.58 -6.23
C GLY A 11 -4.31 -8.68 -5.13
N GLU A 12 -4.75 -8.63 -3.88
CA GLU A 12 -3.92 -8.94 -2.73
C GLU A 12 -3.18 -10.27 -2.91
N HIS A 13 -1.94 -10.33 -2.42
CA HIS A 13 -1.08 -11.52 -2.41
C HIS A 13 -0.61 -12.03 -3.78
N ALA A 14 -1.13 -11.50 -4.88
CA ALA A 14 -0.74 -11.93 -6.23
C ALA A 14 0.72 -11.58 -6.57
N ASP A 15 1.28 -10.55 -5.93
CA ASP A 15 2.65 -10.06 -6.16
C ASP A 15 3.75 -11.03 -5.73
N TRP A 16 3.56 -11.76 -4.62
CA TRP A 16 4.45 -12.85 -4.25
C TRP A 16 4.01 -14.18 -4.88
N ALA A 17 2.71 -14.41 -5.12
CA ALA A 17 2.23 -15.64 -5.72
C ALA A 17 2.73 -15.81 -7.17
N GLY A 18 2.79 -14.70 -7.93
CA GLY A 18 3.33 -14.68 -9.29
C GLY A 18 4.81 -15.07 -9.37
N GLN A 19 5.58 -14.91 -8.29
CA GLN A 19 7.01 -15.25 -8.26
C GLN A 19 7.27 -16.76 -8.35
N TYR A 20 6.28 -17.59 -8.02
CA TYR A 20 6.37 -19.05 -8.16
C TYR A 20 6.20 -19.52 -9.61
N GLY A 21 5.78 -18.65 -10.54
CA GLY A 21 5.65 -18.98 -11.96
C GLY A 21 4.54 -19.98 -12.31
N ILE A 22 3.62 -20.28 -11.38
CA ILE A 22 2.48 -21.18 -11.63
C ILE A 22 1.39 -20.44 -12.44
N HIS A 23 1.03 -19.24 -11.99
CA HIS A 23 0.16 -18.30 -12.67
C HIS A 23 0.77 -16.90 -12.58
N PRO A 24 0.54 -16.01 -13.56
CA PRO A 24 0.86 -14.60 -13.38
C PRO A 24 0.05 -14.01 -12.22
N GLY A 25 0.67 -13.12 -11.46
CA GLY A 25 0.00 -12.34 -10.43
C GLY A 25 -0.50 -11.01 -10.99
N TYR A 26 -1.74 -10.63 -10.69
CA TYR A 26 -2.30 -9.33 -11.08
C TYR A 26 -2.69 -8.51 -9.86
N CYS A 27 -2.26 -7.25 -9.82
CA CYS A 27 -2.64 -6.28 -8.81
C CYS A 27 -3.12 -4.99 -9.47
N LEU A 28 -4.32 -4.52 -9.11
CA LEU A 28 -4.81 -3.19 -9.44
C LEU A 28 -4.67 -2.30 -8.21
N VAL A 29 -3.84 -1.28 -8.30
CA VAL A 29 -3.49 -0.42 -7.15
C VAL A 29 -3.61 1.06 -7.50
N ILE A 30 -3.77 1.90 -6.48
CA ILE A 30 -3.80 3.37 -6.60
C ILE A 30 -3.15 3.99 -5.36
N GLY A 31 -2.60 5.21 -5.48
CA GLY A 31 -2.17 5.99 -4.32
C GLY A 31 -3.33 6.58 -3.51
N THR A 32 -3.13 6.71 -2.20
CA THR A 32 -4.09 7.36 -1.30
C THR A 32 -4.02 8.89 -1.39
N ASP A 33 -4.99 9.60 -0.81
CA ASP A 33 -4.90 11.06 -0.61
C ASP A 33 -3.90 11.41 0.50
N GLN A 34 -3.71 10.49 1.43
CA GLN A 34 -2.77 10.60 2.54
C GLN A 34 -1.38 10.11 2.12
N GLY A 35 -0.33 10.67 2.70
CA GLY A 35 1.05 10.40 2.33
C GLY A 35 2.08 10.98 3.27
N ILE A 36 3.28 11.17 2.70
CA ILE A 36 4.46 11.71 3.34
C ILE A 36 4.83 12.99 2.60
N HIS A 37 4.90 14.10 3.33
CA HIS A 37 5.46 15.35 2.85
C HIS A 37 6.87 15.49 3.40
N ALA A 38 7.83 15.69 2.51
CA ALA A 38 9.23 15.83 2.88
C ALA A 38 9.95 16.87 2.04
N ILE A 39 11.01 17.43 2.61
CA ILE A 39 11.99 18.29 1.92
C ILE A 39 13.37 17.65 2.05
N ALA A 40 14.20 17.84 1.03
CA ALA A 40 15.55 17.28 1.03
C ALA A 40 16.57 18.29 0.50
N SER A 41 17.78 18.23 1.05
CA SER A 41 18.92 19.05 0.64
C SER A 41 20.19 18.21 0.63
N PRO A 42 21.20 18.55 -0.20
CA PRO A 42 22.49 17.84 -0.18
C PRO A 42 23.18 17.99 1.19
N ALA A 43 23.89 16.93 1.61
CA ALA A 43 24.67 16.91 2.84
C ALA A 43 25.91 16.01 2.70
N GLY A 44 26.89 16.17 3.60
CA GLY A 44 28.06 15.29 3.67
C GLY A 44 27.78 13.92 4.31
N GLU A 45 26.63 13.79 4.97
CA GLU A 45 26.18 12.63 5.73
C GLU A 45 24.75 12.25 5.32
N PHE A 46 24.23 11.13 5.83
CA PHE A 46 22.82 10.79 5.71
C PHE A 46 22.06 11.15 6.99
N ILE A 47 21.16 12.11 6.86
CA ILE A 47 20.37 12.66 7.97
C ILE A 47 18.90 12.50 7.64
N VAL A 48 18.13 11.95 8.58
CA VAL A 48 16.66 11.90 8.50
C VAL A 48 16.06 12.54 9.74
N GLU A 49 15.21 13.53 9.55
CA GLU A 49 14.48 14.25 10.59
C GLU A 49 12.98 14.01 10.42
N THR A 50 12.27 13.71 11.50
CA THR A 50 10.81 13.63 11.51
C THR A 50 10.27 13.99 12.90
N ALA A 51 8.97 14.24 13.01
CA ALA A 51 8.28 14.39 14.28
C ALA A 51 7.07 13.45 14.31
N LEU A 52 6.98 12.62 15.34
CA LEU A 52 5.88 11.67 15.51
C LEU A 52 5.01 12.04 16.71
N PRO A 53 3.70 11.81 16.67
CA PRO A 53 2.85 12.02 17.84
C PRO A 53 3.27 11.07 18.99
N VAL A 54 3.26 11.59 20.22
CA VAL A 54 3.64 10.82 21.43
C VAL A 54 2.65 9.66 21.69
N SER A 55 1.40 9.81 21.24
CA SER A 55 0.36 8.78 21.23
C SER A 55 -0.65 9.03 20.11
N ASP A 56 -1.46 8.04 19.75
CA ASP A 56 -2.42 8.10 18.64
C ASP A 56 -3.49 9.22 18.76
N ASP A 57 -3.63 9.82 19.95
CA ASP A 57 -4.59 10.88 20.28
C ASP A 57 -3.91 12.17 20.81
N SER A 58 -2.59 12.28 20.68
CA SER A 58 -1.81 13.43 21.16
C SER A 58 -1.39 14.35 20.03
N ASP A 59 -1.70 15.65 20.16
CA ASP A 59 -1.16 16.70 19.28
C ASP A 59 0.31 17.02 19.57
N ILE A 60 0.84 16.57 20.71
CA ILE A 60 2.26 16.71 21.05
C ILE A 60 3.07 15.77 20.17
N GLN A 61 3.99 16.34 19.40
CA GLN A 61 4.94 15.61 18.58
C GLN A 61 6.32 15.54 19.24
N GLN A 62 6.93 14.36 19.18
CA GLN A 62 8.30 14.11 19.60
C GLN A 62 9.21 14.12 18.37
N PRO A 63 10.26 14.97 18.34
CA PRO A 63 11.24 14.95 17.27
C PRO A 63 12.07 13.67 17.34
N LEU A 64 12.30 13.07 16.17
CA LEU A 64 13.18 11.94 15.96
C LEU A 64 14.19 12.30 14.88
N THR A 65 15.44 12.01 15.16
CA THR A 65 16.55 12.36 14.28
C THR A 65 17.48 11.18 14.15
N PHE A 66 17.89 10.90 12.93
CA PHE A 66 18.79 9.82 12.57
C PHE A 66 19.96 10.36 11.76
N HIS A 67 21.16 10.01 12.17
CA HIS A 67 22.41 10.44 11.55
C HIS A 67 23.29 9.22 11.31
N LYS A 68 23.80 9.09 10.08
CA LYS A 68 24.84 8.12 9.72
C LYS A 68 25.86 8.76 8.80
N ASN A 69 27.11 8.35 8.97
CA ASN A 69 28.14 8.71 8.00
C ASN A 69 27.75 8.15 6.63
N TRP A 70 28.07 8.88 5.57
CA TRP A 70 27.81 8.43 4.20
C TRP A 70 28.84 7.40 3.73
N ASN A 71 28.79 6.20 4.31
CA ASN A 71 29.65 5.07 3.97
C ASN A 71 28.89 3.74 4.03
N GLU A 72 29.43 2.70 3.36
CA GLU A 72 28.75 1.42 3.22
C GLU A 72 28.51 0.71 4.56
N GLN A 73 29.48 0.77 5.48
CA GLN A 73 29.44 0.06 6.74
C GLN A 73 28.33 0.60 7.66
N ASP A 74 28.29 1.92 7.87
CA ASP A 74 27.32 2.59 8.74
C ASP A 74 25.88 2.41 8.24
N LEU A 75 25.66 2.54 6.93
CA LEU A 75 24.33 2.40 6.32
C LEU A 75 23.87 0.94 6.36
N LEU A 76 24.76 -0.03 6.11
CA LEU A 76 24.42 -1.45 6.16
C LEU A 76 24.07 -1.90 7.59
N GLU A 77 24.85 -1.46 8.58
CA GLU A 77 24.57 -1.74 9.99
C GLU A 77 23.18 -1.23 10.38
N ALA A 78 22.88 0.02 10.05
CA ALA A 78 21.58 0.61 10.36
C ALA A 78 20.41 -0.05 9.59
N ALA A 79 20.63 -0.44 8.33
CA ALA A 79 19.59 -1.11 7.53
C ALA A 79 19.23 -2.51 8.05
N THR A 80 20.17 -3.17 8.72
CA THR A 80 20.01 -4.55 9.21
C THR A 80 19.65 -4.65 10.69
N ASP A 81 19.77 -3.55 11.45
CA ASP A 81 19.30 -3.49 12.84
C ASP A 81 17.76 -3.53 12.90
N LYS A 82 17.23 -4.55 13.59
CA LYS A 82 15.79 -4.74 13.78
C LYS A 82 15.18 -3.75 14.77
N ASN A 83 16.00 -3.11 15.60
CA ASN A 83 15.57 -2.12 16.57
C ASN A 83 15.65 -0.68 16.04
N GLU A 84 16.30 -0.48 14.89
CA GLU A 84 16.44 0.83 14.26
C GLU A 84 15.14 1.23 13.56
N PHE A 85 14.60 2.38 13.95
CA PHE A 85 13.37 2.94 13.40
C PHE A 85 13.56 3.34 11.93
N PHE A 86 14.71 3.92 11.58
CA PHE A 86 15.00 4.43 10.24
C PHE A 86 15.68 3.40 9.33
N ARG A 87 15.65 2.11 9.67
CA ARG A 87 16.33 1.04 8.91
C ARG A 87 15.89 0.97 7.44
N HIS A 88 14.62 1.28 7.15
CA HIS A 88 14.10 1.35 5.78
C HIS A 88 14.78 2.50 4.99
N CYS A 89 14.94 3.66 5.63
CA CYS A 89 15.66 4.78 5.03
C CYS A 89 17.13 4.44 4.77
N ALA A 90 17.79 3.81 5.75
CA ALA A 90 19.17 3.37 5.64
C ALA A 90 19.36 2.34 4.51
N GLY A 91 18.43 1.40 4.33
CA GLY A 91 18.48 0.41 3.26
C GLY A 91 18.44 1.06 1.87
N VAL A 92 17.57 2.04 1.65
CA VAL A 92 17.51 2.77 0.37
C VAL A 92 18.76 3.63 0.15
N ALA A 93 19.20 4.35 1.20
CA ALA A 93 20.45 5.11 1.17
C ALA A 93 21.66 4.24 0.81
N TYR A 94 21.76 3.04 1.39
CA TYR A 94 22.79 2.07 1.05
C TYR A 94 22.76 1.70 -0.44
N GLN A 95 21.58 1.40 -0.99
CA GLN A 95 21.45 1.07 -2.41
C GLN A 95 21.84 2.25 -3.32
N VAL A 96 21.53 3.50 -2.92
CA VAL A 96 21.95 4.69 -3.65
C VAL A 96 23.47 4.84 -3.66
N LEU A 97 24.09 4.71 -2.48
CA LEU A 97 25.55 4.80 -2.31
C LEU A 97 26.27 3.81 -3.23
N LYS A 98 25.80 2.56 -3.29
CA LYS A 98 26.40 1.50 -4.11
C LYS A 98 26.28 1.73 -5.62
N ARG A 99 25.26 2.47 -6.08
CA ARG A 99 24.90 2.56 -7.50
C ARG A 99 25.26 3.87 -8.18
N TYR A 100 25.18 4.99 -7.47
CA TYR A 100 25.20 6.32 -8.13
C TYR A 100 26.38 7.21 -7.76
N GLY A 101 27.23 6.83 -6.80
CA GLY A 101 28.44 7.59 -6.47
C GLY A 101 28.19 9.05 -6.03
N VAL A 102 27.00 9.33 -5.50
CA VAL A 102 26.57 10.65 -5.01
C VAL A 102 26.89 10.85 -3.54
N GLY A 103 26.71 12.06 -3.02
CA GLY A 103 26.85 12.37 -1.59
C GLY A 103 25.60 12.00 -0.76
N GLY A 104 25.65 12.29 0.54
CA GLY A 104 24.52 12.11 1.44
C GLY A 104 23.44 13.19 1.28
N ILE A 105 22.36 13.09 2.04
CA ILE A 105 21.28 14.08 2.07
C ILE A 105 20.82 14.35 3.49
N ASN A 106 20.30 15.55 3.71
CA ASN A 106 19.40 15.82 4.82
C ASN A 106 17.95 15.73 4.31
N LEU A 107 17.20 14.75 4.82
CA LEU A 107 15.79 14.54 4.53
C LEU A 107 14.97 14.89 5.77
N ARG A 108 14.10 15.90 5.65
CA ARG A 108 13.13 16.25 6.69
C ARG A 108 11.73 15.85 6.26
N ILE A 109 11.12 14.93 7.01
CA ILE A 109 9.71 14.56 6.88
C ILE A 109 8.90 15.52 7.75
N GLU A 110 8.13 16.40 7.10
CA GLU A 110 7.38 17.47 7.75
C GLU A 110 5.99 17.02 8.20
N ARG A 111 5.36 16.13 7.43
CA ARG A 111 4.03 15.59 7.73
C ARG A 111 3.90 14.16 7.24
N MET A 112 3.25 13.33 8.05
CA MET A 112 2.84 11.97 7.70
C MET A 112 1.40 11.75 8.18
N ASP A 113 0.46 11.79 7.26
CA ASP A 113 -0.98 11.57 7.51
C ASP A 113 -1.43 10.17 7.07
N LEU A 114 -0.48 9.30 6.72
CA LEU A 114 -0.73 7.88 6.47
C LEU A 114 -1.17 7.13 7.73
N PRO A 115 -2.25 6.32 7.67
CA PRO A 115 -2.57 5.42 8.76
C PRO A 115 -1.49 4.33 8.89
N LEU A 116 -0.57 4.53 9.84
CA LEU A 116 0.57 3.65 10.07
C LEU A 116 0.16 2.21 10.37
N LYS A 117 0.89 1.23 9.81
CA LYS A 117 0.87 -0.20 10.15
C LYS A 117 -0.41 -1.00 9.85
N LYS A 118 -1.28 -0.57 8.91
CA LYS A 118 -2.59 -1.23 8.70
C LYS A 118 -2.94 -1.73 7.30
N GLY A 119 -2.03 -1.60 6.32
CA GLY A 119 -2.24 -2.16 4.96
C GLY A 119 -2.12 -1.15 3.82
N VAL A 120 -1.76 0.10 4.13
CA VAL A 120 -1.56 1.20 3.18
C VAL A 120 -0.09 1.43 2.76
N SER A 121 0.77 0.43 2.97
CA SER A 121 2.19 0.43 2.53
C SER A 121 3.08 1.54 3.11
N SER A 122 2.96 1.83 4.41
CA SER A 122 3.73 2.89 5.05
C SER A 122 5.26 2.73 4.88
N SER A 123 5.80 1.51 4.92
CA SER A 123 7.24 1.26 4.73
C SER A 123 7.70 1.56 3.31
N ALA A 124 6.95 1.11 2.30
CA ALA A 124 7.27 1.38 0.90
C ALA A 124 7.16 2.87 0.57
N ALA A 125 6.16 3.59 1.11
CA ALA A 125 6.06 5.04 0.95
C ALA A 125 7.28 5.78 1.53
N VAL A 126 7.80 5.33 2.68
CA VAL A 126 9.05 5.85 3.26
C VAL A 126 10.24 5.54 2.33
N CYS A 127 10.37 4.31 1.85
CA CYS A 127 11.45 3.95 0.92
C CYS A 127 11.42 4.78 -0.37
N ILE A 128 10.23 4.97 -0.96
CA ILE A 128 10.05 5.81 -2.15
C ILE A 128 10.33 7.28 -1.85
N THR A 129 10.00 7.77 -0.66
CA THR A 129 10.34 9.14 -0.23
C THR A 129 11.85 9.36 -0.24
N VAL A 130 12.62 8.41 0.31
CA VAL A 130 14.08 8.49 0.30
C VAL A 130 14.64 8.39 -1.11
N ALA A 131 14.14 7.46 -1.93
CA ALA A 131 14.58 7.31 -3.32
C ALA A 131 14.32 8.59 -4.14
N LYS A 132 13.11 9.17 -4.04
CA LYS A 132 12.76 10.44 -4.68
C LYS A 132 13.61 11.60 -4.17
N ALA A 133 13.94 11.63 -2.89
CA ALA A 133 14.79 12.66 -2.30
C ALA A 133 16.19 12.65 -2.93
N PHE A 134 16.82 11.49 -3.07
CA PHE A 134 18.12 11.38 -3.75
C PHE A 134 18.04 11.75 -5.23
N ASP A 135 17.02 11.25 -5.94
CA ASP A 135 16.81 11.59 -7.36
C ASP A 135 16.65 13.10 -7.57
N ALA A 136 15.85 13.76 -6.74
CA ALA A 136 15.63 15.20 -6.82
C ALA A 136 16.86 16.03 -6.42
N VAL A 137 17.59 15.64 -5.37
CA VAL A 137 18.77 16.39 -4.88
C VAL A 137 19.93 16.30 -5.87
N TYR A 138 20.15 15.12 -6.46
CA TYR A 138 21.31 14.86 -7.31
C TYR A 138 20.99 14.85 -8.81
N GLY A 139 19.73 15.01 -9.20
CA GLY A 139 19.31 15.00 -10.60
C GLY A 139 19.65 13.68 -11.29
N LEU A 140 19.36 12.55 -10.63
CA LEU A 140 19.67 11.22 -11.17
C LEU A 140 18.82 10.90 -12.41
N ASN A 141 17.66 11.53 -12.55
CA ASN A 141 16.69 11.36 -13.64
C ASN A 141 16.20 9.92 -13.77
N LEU A 142 15.96 9.27 -12.63
CA LEU A 142 15.48 7.89 -12.60
C LEU A 142 14.04 7.80 -13.07
N PHE A 143 13.75 6.81 -13.91
CA PHE A 143 12.38 6.48 -14.28
C PHE A 143 11.63 5.88 -13.08
N PRO A 144 10.29 5.96 -13.04
CA PRO A 144 9.50 5.45 -11.91
C PRO A 144 9.81 3.99 -11.53
N HIS A 145 10.03 3.12 -12.51
CA HIS A 145 10.36 1.72 -12.26
C HIS A 145 11.75 1.54 -11.62
N GLU A 146 12.72 2.42 -11.90
CA GLU A 146 14.06 2.40 -11.28
C GLU A 146 13.99 2.87 -9.83
N LEU A 147 13.14 3.86 -9.54
CA LEU A 147 12.86 4.31 -8.17
C LEU A 147 12.14 3.22 -7.36
N MET A 148 11.18 2.51 -7.97
CA MET A 148 10.54 1.34 -7.36
C MET A 148 11.56 0.25 -7.03
N GLU A 149 12.44 -0.07 -7.98
CA GLU A 149 13.47 -1.10 -7.78
C GLU A 149 14.44 -0.70 -6.66
N LEU A 150 14.87 0.57 -6.64
CA LEU A 150 15.74 1.10 -5.59
C LEU A 150 15.09 1.00 -4.20
N ALA A 151 13.82 1.40 -4.09
CA ALA A 151 13.04 1.31 -2.86
C ALA A 151 12.80 -0.13 -2.41
N TYR A 152 12.47 -1.02 -3.35
CA TYR A 152 12.26 -2.45 -3.09
C TYR A 152 13.52 -3.12 -2.57
N GLN A 153 14.66 -2.91 -3.21
CA GLN A 153 15.93 -3.49 -2.78
C GLN A 153 16.36 -2.96 -1.41
N GLY A 154 16.16 -1.66 -1.14
CA GLY A 154 16.40 -1.10 0.18
C GLY A 154 15.51 -1.71 1.26
N GLU A 155 14.22 -1.92 0.97
CA GLU A 155 13.29 -2.55 1.92
C GLU A 155 13.62 -4.01 2.22
N ARG A 156 14.07 -4.78 1.22
CA ARG A 156 14.47 -6.18 1.43
C ARG A 156 15.62 -6.35 2.41
N MET A 157 16.51 -5.36 2.50
CA MET A 157 17.63 -5.41 3.45
C MET A 157 17.17 -5.44 4.91
N THR A 158 15.96 -4.97 5.21
CA THR A 158 15.41 -4.95 6.58
C THR A 158 14.77 -6.29 6.99
N GLY A 159 14.86 -7.31 6.13
CA GLY A 159 14.21 -8.62 6.30
C GLY A 159 12.72 -8.63 5.95
N SER A 160 12.22 -7.63 5.21
CA SER A 160 10.83 -7.59 4.76
C SER A 160 10.53 -8.76 3.81
N GLN A 161 9.33 -9.33 3.95
CA GLN A 161 8.78 -10.39 3.09
C GLN A 161 7.68 -9.86 2.17
N CYS A 162 7.49 -8.53 2.10
CA CYS A 162 6.54 -7.92 1.18
C CYS A 162 7.02 -8.08 -0.27
N GLY A 163 6.08 -8.26 -1.20
CA GLY A 163 6.40 -8.23 -2.62
C GLY A 163 6.54 -6.81 -3.16
N ARG A 164 6.69 -6.70 -4.49
CA ARG A 164 7.00 -5.43 -5.18
C ARG A 164 5.79 -4.52 -5.41
N MET A 165 4.59 -4.96 -5.05
CA MET A 165 3.36 -4.19 -5.26
C MET A 165 3.39 -2.85 -4.52
N ASP A 166 3.96 -2.82 -3.32
CA ASP A 166 3.86 -1.67 -2.41
C ASP A 166 4.60 -0.42 -2.91
N GLN A 167 5.66 -0.60 -3.70
CA GLN A 167 6.43 0.49 -4.30
C GLN A 167 5.64 1.25 -5.37
N ALA A 168 4.53 0.72 -5.86
CA ALA A 168 3.68 1.39 -6.84
C ALA A 168 3.01 2.67 -6.30
N CYS A 169 3.15 2.99 -5.00
CA CYS A 169 2.80 4.32 -4.47
C CYS A 169 3.47 5.48 -5.22
N ILE A 170 4.58 5.24 -5.93
CA ILE A 170 5.22 6.26 -6.78
C ILE A 170 4.30 6.83 -7.86
N PHE A 171 3.31 6.06 -8.34
CA PHE A 171 2.39 6.49 -9.39
C PHE A 171 1.31 7.46 -8.91
N GLY A 172 1.31 7.79 -7.62
CA GLY A 172 0.41 8.79 -7.10
C GLY A 172 -1.05 8.38 -7.27
N LYS A 173 -1.87 9.32 -7.71
CA LYS A 173 -3.30 9.12 -7.99
C LYS A 173 -3.61 8.39 -9.28
N THR A 174 -2.60 8.00 -10.05
CA THR A 174 -2.81 7.19 -11.26
C THR A 174 -3.01 5.73 -10.84
N PRO A 175 -4.20 5.12 -11.07
CA PRO A 175 -4.34 3.69 -10.86
C PRO A 175 -3.40 2.94 -11.82
N VAL A 176 -2.80 1.85 -11.36
CA VAL A 176 -1.89 1.03 -12.18
C VAL A 176 -2.25 -0.45 -12.05
N LEU A 177 -2.23 -1.14 -13.19
CA LEU A 177 -2.20 -2.59 -13.24
C LEU A 177 -0.75 -3.06 -13.19
N LEU A 178 -0.43 -3.86 -12.19
CA LEU A 178 0.83 -4.57 -12.06
C LEU A 178 0.60 -6.03 -12.46
N THR A 179 1.46 -6.53 -13.36
CA THR A 179 1.48 -7.95 -13.72
C THR A 179 2.84 -8.54 -13.36
N PHE A 180 2.82 -9.58 -12.53
CA PHE A 180 3.99 -10.32 -12.05
C PHE A 180 4.07 -11.64 -12.82
N THR A 181 5.02 -11.76 -13.75
CA THR A 181 5.22 -12.98 -14.57
C THR A 181 6.40 -13.84 -14.10
N GLY A 182 7.15 -13.37 -13.10
CA GLY A 182 8.28 -14.09 -12.52
C GLY A 182 8.92 -13.30 -11.37
N PRO A 183 10.02 -13.80 -10.79
CA PRO A 183 10.69 -13.19 -9.64
C PRO A 183 11.16 -11.74 -9.85
N ASP A 184 11.54 -11.40 -11.09
CA ASP A 184 12.12 -10.10 -11.45
C ASP A 184 11.30 -9.30 -12.48
N ASP A 185 10.23 -9.88 -13.01
CA ASP A 185 9.44 -9.28 -14.08
C ASP A 185 8.14 -8.69 -13.54
N VAL A 186 8.10 -7.35 -13.51
CA VAL A 186 6.91 -6.57 -13.23
C VAL A 186 6.59 -5.70 -14.42
N ARG A 187 5.48 -6.01 -15.09
CA ARG A 187 4.90 -5.12 -16.10
C ARG A 187 3.96 -4.13 -15.41
N ILE A 188 4.12 -2.86 -15.73
CA ILE A 188 3.36 -1.76 -15.15
C ILE A 188 2.53 -1.10 -16.25
N GLU A 189 1.23 -1.00 -16.05
CA GLU A 189 0.29 -0.40 -16.99
C GLU A 189 -0.55 0.66 -16.28
N PRO A 190 -0.28 1.95 -16.51
CA PRO A 190 -1.17 3.01 -16.05
C PRO A 190 -2.58 2.85 -16.59
N ILE A 191 -3.56 3.06 -15.74
CA ILE A 191 -4.98 3.07 -16.07
C ILE A 191 -5.47 4.49 -15.98
N PHE A 192 -6.28 4.88 -16.96
CA PHE A 192 -6.81 6.23 -17.09
C PHE A 192 -8.33 6.18 -16.96
N PRO A 193 -8.89 6.52 -15.78
CA PRO A 193 -10.34 6.56 -15.58
C PRO A 193 -11.00 7.62 -16.46
N GLU A 194 -12.20 7.31 -16.97
CA GLU A 194 -13.08 8.23 -17.69
C GLU A 194 -14.06 8.95 -16.74
N GLY A 195 -14.30 8.38 -15.55
CA GLY A 195 -15.21 8.93 -14.54
C GLY A 195 -14.65 8.85 -13.13
N GLU A 196 -15.27 9.62 -12.24
CA GLU A 196 -14.93 9.67 -10.82
C GLU A 196 -15.53 8.47 -10.06
N ILE A 197 -14.76 7.89 -9.14
CA ILE A 197 -15.25 6.86 -8.23
C ILE A 197 -14.92 7.26 -6.79
N ASP A 198 -15.96 7.44 -5.98
CA ASP A 198 -15.86 7.77 -4.57
C ASP A 198 -15.76 6.51 -3.71
N MET A 199 -14.79 6.53 -2.80
CA MET A 199 -14.43 5.40 -1.96
C MET A 199 -14.12 5.84 -0.54
N ILE A 200 -14.13 4.87 0.36
CA ILE A 200 -13.78 5.07 1.77
C ILE A 200 -12.83 3.97 2.18
N ILE A 201 -11.71 4.35 2.79
CA ILE A 201 -10.79 3.45 3.48
C ILE A 201 -11.18 3.44 4.95
N VAL A 202 -11.37 2.25 5.51
CA VAL A 202 -11.77 2.06 6.91
C VAL A 202 -10.69 1.29 7.65
N ASP A 203 -10.04 1.96 8.59
CA ASP A 203 -9.22 1.31 9.62
C ASP A 203 -10.17 0.63 10.60
N LEU A 204 -10.15 -0.71 10.61
CA LEU A 204 -11.06 -1.53 11.40
C LEU A 204 -10.76 -1.48 12.91
N ALA A 205 -9.63 -0.87 13.32
CA ALA A 205 -9.14 -0.85 14.69
C ALA A 205 -9.00 -2.24 15.34
N GLY A 206 -8.86 -3.27 14.50
CA GLY A 206 -8.57 -4.62 14.92
C GLY A 206 -7.07 -4.92 14.92
N ARG A 207 -6.76 -6.22 14.98
CA ARG A 207 -5.39 -6.72 14.98
C ARG A 207 -5.29 -7.88 14.01
N LYS A 208 -4.10 -8.02 13.42
CA LYS A 208 -3.70 -9.17 12.60
C LYS A 208 -2.20 -9.36 12.69
N ASN A 209 -1.75 -10.57 12.47
CA ASN A 209 -0.34 -10.91 12.32
C ASN A 209 0.00 -11.14 10.84
N THR A 210 0.38 -10.06 10.14
CA THR A 210 0.77 -10.12 8.73
C THR A 210 1.91 -11.10 8.47
N VAL A 211 2.87 -11.23 9.40
CA VAL A 211 3.99 -12.17 9.23
C VAL A 211 3.49 -13.61 9.22
N LYS A 212 2.59 -13.97 10.13
CA LYS A 212 1.96 -15.29 10.18
C LYS A 212 1.10 -15.55 8.93
N ILE A 213 0.26 -14.58 8.55
CA ILE A 213 -0.57 -14.69 7.33
C ILE A 213 0.30 -15.01 6.11
N LEU A 214 1.37 -14.24 5.89
CA LEU A 214 2.26 -14.46 4.76
C LEU A 214 2.97 -15.81 4.84
N ALA A 215 3.46 -16.21 6.02
CA ALA A 215 4.12 -17.49 6.21
C ALA A 215 3.19 -18.68 5.92
N ASP A 216 1.96 -18.65 6.43
CA ASP A 216 0.98 -19.72 6.24
C ASP A 216 0.55 -19.82 4.76
N LEU A 217 0.25 -18.69 4.12
CA LEU A 217 -0.16 -18.65 2.71
C LEU A 217 0.98 -19.09 1.77
N GLN A 218 2.19 -18.53 1.94
CA GLN A 218 3.35 -18.89 1.11
C GLN A 218 3.78 -20.34 1.33
N GLY A 219 3.63 -20.86 2.55
CA GLY A 219 3.91 -22.27 2.86
C GLY A 219 2.92 -23.23 2.19
N ALA A 220 1.64 -22.85 2.11
CA ALA A 220 0.59 -23.67 1.50
C ALA A 220 0.53 -23.54 -0.04
N TYR A 221 0.94 -22.40 -0.59
CA TYR A 221 0.76 -22.08 -2.01
C TYR A 221 1.35 -23.12 -2.99
N PRO A 222 2.58 -23.66 -2.80
CA PRO A 222 3.15 -24.63 -3.75
C PRO A 222 2.36 -25.93 -3.88
N SER A 223 1.59 -26.32 -2.85
CA SER A 223 0.90 -27.62 -2.79
C SER A 223 -0.62 -27.50 -2.90
N SER A 224 -1.21 -26.32 -2.69
CA SER A 224 -2.65 -26.11 -2.76
C SER A 224 -3.12 -25.63 -4.12
N LYS A 225 -3.80 -26.51 -4.87
CA LYS A 225 -4.48 -26.14 -6.13
C LYS A 225 -5.59 -25.11 -5.94
N GLU A 226 -6.26 -25.12 -4.79
CA GLU A 226 -7.33 -24.15 -4.50
C GLU A 226 -6.76 -22.76 -4.30
N LEU A 227 -5.65 -22.64 -3.55
CA LEU A 227 -4.98 -21.36 -3.33
C LEU A 227 -4.33 -20.85 -4.62
N GLN A 228 -3.75 -21.74 -5.44
CA GLN A 228 -3.25 -21.43 -6.79
C GLN A 228 -4.36 -20.91 -7.70
N GLN A 229 -5.54 -21.53 -7.70
CA GLN A 229 -6.69 -21.05 -8.46
C GLN A 229 -7.17 -19.68 -7.97
N ALA A 230 -7.25 -19.49 -6.64
CA ALA A 230 -7.73 -18.26 -6.04
C ALA A 230 -6.82 -17.05 -6.34
N LEU A 231 -5.50 -17.24 -6.26
CA LEU A 231 -4.49 -16.19 -6.52
C LEU A 231 -4.03 -16.12 -7.99
N GLY A 232 -4.46 -17.06 -8.83
CA GLY A 232 -4.19 -17.11 -10.27
C GLY A 232 -5.44 -16.75 -11.09
N GLU A 233 -6.14 -17.76 -11.60
CA GLU A 233 -7.27 -17.56 -12.53
C GLU A 233 -8.41 -16.71 -11.96
N ASP A 234 -8.75 -16.88 -10.69
CA ASP A 234 -9.82 -16.09 -10.07
C ASP A 234 -9.38 -14.64 -9.84
N ASN A 235 -8.14 -14.44 -9.36
CA ASN A 235 -7.49 -13.14 -9.25
C ASN A 235 -7.51 -12.39 -10.59
N GLU A 236 -7.08 -13.03 -11.68
CA GLU A 236 -7.05 -12.42 -13.00
C GLU A 236 -8.44 -11.94 -13.43
N LYS A 237 -9.48 -12.77 -13.23
CA LYS A 237 -10.87 -12.41 -13.57
C LYS A 237 -11.31 -11.17 -12.82
N PHE A 238 -11.13 -11.14 -11.49
CA PHE A 238 -11.54 -9.99 -10.68
C PHE A 238 -10.75 -8.74 -11.06
N VAL A 239 -9.43 -8.83 -11.21
CA VAL A 239 -8.58 -7.67 -11.54
C VAL A 239 -8.93 -7.11 -12.92
N ARG A 240 -9.15 -7.95 -13.94
CA ARG A 240 -9.55 -7.48 -15.28
C ARG A 240 -10.92 -6.80 -15.27
N LEU A 241 -11.89 -7.34 -14.51
CA LEU A 241 -13.19 -6.68 -14.33
C LEU A 241 -13.06 -5.36 -13.58
N GLY A 242 -12.23 -5.31 -12.54
CA GLY A 242 -11.91 -4.09 -11.81
C GLY A 242 -11.23 -3.03 -12.67
N CYS A 243 -10.28 -3.42 -13.52
CA CYS A 243 -9.65 -2.51 -14.49
C CYS A 243 -10.70 -1.91 -15.42
N ARG A 244 -11.62 -2.73 -15.95
CA ARG A 244 -12.73 -2.25 -16.78
C ARG A 244 -13.61 -1.25 -16.04
N ALA A 245 -13.98 -1.56 -14.80
CA ALA A 245 -14.78 -0.68 -13.97
C ALA A 245 -14.09 0.67 -13.74
N VAL A 246 -12.80 0.65 -13.39
CA VAL A 246 -12.00 1.87 -13.18
C VAL A 246 -11.86 2.69 -14.46
N VAL A 247 -11.55 2.05 -15.61
CA VAL A 247 -11.48 2.75 -16.91
C VAL A 247 -12.81 3.46 -17.20
N GLN A 248 -13.94 2.79 -16.98
CA GLN A 248 -15.27 3.34 -17.32
C GLN A 248 -15.83 4.30 -16.25
N GLY A 249 -15.15 4.47 -15.12
CA GLY A 249 -15.73 5.18 -13.96
C GLY A 249 -16.96 4.46 -13.38
N ASP A 250 -17.11 3.16 -13.60
CA ASP A 250 -18.26 2.37 -13.14
C ASP A 250 -18.08 1.94 -11.67
N ALA A 251 -18.45 2.84 -10.77
CA ALA A 251 -18.42 2.58 -9.32
C ALA A 251 -19.24 1.35 -8.91
N LYS A 252 -20.36 1.09 -9.61
CA LYS A 252 -21.22 -0.06 -9.31
C LYS A 252 -20.52 -1.36 -9.63
N LEU A 253 -19.99 -1.50 -10.85
CA LEU A 253 -19.24 -2.69 -11.23
C LEU A 253 -18.01 -2.90 -10.33
N LEU A 254 -17.31 -1.83 -9.96
CA LEU A 254 -16.16 -1.94 -9.05
C LEU A 254 -16.58 -2.51 -7.69
N GLY A 255 -17.66 -1.99 -7.08
CA GLY A 255 -18.18 -2.48 -5.81
C GLY A 255 -18.66 -3.94 -5.86
N GLU A 256 -19.35 -4.33 -6.94
CA GLU A 256 -19.80 -5.71 -7.17
C GLU A 256 -18.59 -6.67 -7.28
N VAL A 257 -17.56 -6.29 -8.04
CA VAL A 257 -16.33 -7.08 -8.20
C VAL A 257 -15.56 -7.18 -6.88
N MET A 258 -15.47 -6.10 -6.10
CA MET A 258 -14.83 -6.12 -4.78
C MET A 258 -15.54 -7.09 -3.83
N SER A 259 -16.87 -7.08 -3.82
CA SER A 259 -17.67 -7.99 -2.98
C SER A 259 -17.48 -9.45 -3.39
N ALA A 260 -17.47 -9.74 -4.69
CA ALA A 260 -17.19 -11.07 -5.21
C ALA A 260 -15.76 -11.54 -4.90
N ALA A 261 -14.77 -10.65 -5.00
CA ALA A 261 -13.39 -10.94 -4.64
C ALA A 261 -13.26 -11.23 -3.13
N GLN A 262 -13.96 -10.50 -2.26
CA GLN A 262 -13.98 -10.79 -0.82
C GLN A 262 -14.58 -12.16 -0.53
N GLN A 263 -15.74 -12.50 -1.12
CA GLN A 263 -16.36 -13.81 -0.94
C GLN A 263 -15.43 -14.95 -1.40
N ASN A 264 -14.71 -14.75 -2.52
CA ASN A 264 -13.71 -15.72 -2.97
C ASN A 264 -12.54 -15.83 -1.99
N PHE A 265 -12.07 -14.70 -1.45
CA PHE A 265 -11.02 -14.67 -0.42
C PHE A 265 -11.45 -15.45 0.83
N ASP A 266 -12.64 -15.17 1.37
CA ASP A 266 -13.18 -15.83 2.55
C ASP A 266 -13.32 -17.34 2.37
N LYS A 267 -13.71 -17.75 1.16
CA LYS A 267 -13.92 -19.16 0.83
C LYS A 267 -12.63 -19.92 0.57
N LYS A 268 -11.70 -19.35 -0.21
CA LYS A 268 -10.55 -20.07 -0.78
C LYS A 268 -9.20 -19.68 -0.19
N ILE A 269 -9.09 -18.56 0.53
CA ILE A 269 -7.81 -18.04 1.04
C ILE A 269 -7.82 -17.98 2.57
N ALA A 270 -8.87 -17.43 3.18
CA ALA A 270 -9.00 -17.32 4.63
C ALA A 270 -8.81 -18.66 5.41
N PRO A 271 -9.24 -19.83 4.90
CA PRO A 271 -9.06 -21.10 5.62
C PRO A 271 -7.60 -21.48 5.93
N TYR A 272 -6.64 -20.97 5.16
CA TYR A 272 -5.20 -21.28 5.35
C TYR A 272 -4.59 -20.55 6.55
N CYS A 273 -5.26 -19.53 7.08
CA CYS A 273 -4.82 -18.79 8.28
C CYS A 273 -6.04 -18.27 9.06
N ILE A 274 -6.97 -19.18 9.41
CA ILE A 274 -8.30 -18.82 9.94
C ILE A 274 -8.25 -17.97 11.22
N GLU A 275 -7.21 -18.17 12.03
CA GLU A 275 -6.94 -17.42 13.27
C GLU A 275 -6.80 -15.92 13.02
N GLU A 276 -6.25 -15.54 11.87
CA GLU A 276 -5.98 -14.15 11.49
C GLU A 276 -6.96 -13.62 10.42
N LEU A 277 -7.51 -14.52 9.59
CA LEU A 277 -8.33 -14.18 8.41
C LEU A 277 -9.82 -14.39 8.60
N SER A 278 -10.29 -14.91 9.75
CA SER A 278 -11.73 -14.94 10.07
C SER A 278 -12.38 -13.55 10.18
N SER A 279 -11.58 -12.51 10.40
CA SER A 279 -11.91 -11.08 10.21
C SER A 279 -13.30 -10.62 10.69
N PRO A 280 -13.70 -10.86 11.95
CA PRO A 280 -15.04 -10.56 12.42
C PRO A 280 -15.41 -9.07 12.34
N LEU A 281 -14.46 -8.14 12.50
CA LEU A 281 -14.75 -6.70 12.35
C LEU A 281 -14.95 -6.33 10.88
N LEU A 282 -14.16 -6.90 9.97
CA LEU A 282 -14.36 -6.73 8.53
C LEU A 282 -15.77 -7.17 8.12
N HIS A 283 -16.20 -8.37 8.51
CA HIS A 283 -17.52 -8.87 8.13
C HIS A 283 -18.66 -8.10 8.80
N LYS A 284 -18.49 -7.65 10.05
CA LYS A 284 -19.46 -6.75 10.70
C LYS A 284 -19.60 -5.42 9.97
N LEU A 285 -18.51 -4.85 9.47
CA LEU A 285 -18.56 -3.63 8.66
C LEU A 285 -19.26 -3.88 7.32
N LEU A 286 -18.85 -4.91 6.58
CA LEU A 286 -19.39 -5.20 5.24
C LEU A 286 -20.89 -5.57 5.27
N SER A 287 -21.37 -6.15 6.38
CA SER A 287 -22.78 -6.50 6.58
C SER A 287 -23.59 -5.46 7.36
N LEU A 288 -23.01 -4.30 7.69
CA LEU A 288 -23.71 -3.25 8.43
C LEU A 288 -24.89 -2.73 7.61
N GLU A 289 -26.12 -3.01 8.07
CA GLU A 289 -27.36 -2.71 7.33
C GLU A 289 -27.50 -1.23 7.00
N SER A 290 -27.13 -0.35 7.94
CA SER A 290 -27.30 1.10 7.80
C SER A 290 -26.52 1.71 6.63
N ILE A 291 -25.45 1.07 6.14
CA ILE A 291 -24.64 1.60 5.03
C ILE A 291 -24.97 0.96 3.68
N GLN A 292 -25.79 -0.10 3.63
CA GLN A 292 -26.00 -0.88 2.39
C GLN A 292 -26.65 -0.08 1.27
N GLU A 293 -27.52 0.88 1.61
CA GLU A 293 -28.15 1.78 0.63
C GLU A 293 -27.18 2.79 0.00
N HIS A 294 -26.02 3.00 0.62
CA HIS A 294 -25.03 4.02 0.26
C HIS A 294 -23.79 3.46 -0.46
N ILE A 295 -23.59 2.14 -0.43
CA ILE A 295 -22.45 1.47 -1.07
C ILE A 295 -22.88 0.63 -2.26
N TYR A 296 -21.93 0.37 -3.15
CA TYR A 296 -22.02 -0.68 -4.17
C TYR A 296 -21.32 -1.97 -3.76
N GLY A 297 -20.40 -1.90 -2.79
CA GLY A 297 -19.71 -3.06 -2.25
C GLY A 297 -18.41 -2.70 -1.54
N GLY A 298 -17.65 -3.71 -1.13
CA GLY A 298 -16.40 -3.52 -0.41
C GLY A 298 -15.66 -4.80 -0.08
N LYS A 299 -14.44 -4.65 0.43
CA LYS A 299 -13.53 -5.75 0.77
C LYS A 299 -12.45 -5.32 1.76
N GLY A 300 -11.74 -6.28 2.35
CA GLY A 300 -10.52 -6.00 3.09
C GLY A 300 -9.34 -5.62 2.17
N VAL A 301 -8.27 -5.13 2.77
CA VAL A 301 -7.10 -4.53 2.10
C VAL A 301 -5.79 -5.16 2.59
N GLY A 302 -4.82 -5.30 1.68
CA GLY A 302 -3.47 -5.76 2.00
C GLY A 302 -3.47 -7.22 2.42
N SER A 303 -2.90 -7.55 3.59
CA SER A 303 -2.97 -8.92 4.12
C SER A 303 -4.35 -9.34 4.66
N GLN A 304 -5.41 -8.57 4.40
CA GLN A 304 -6.79 -8.85 4.86
C GLN A 304 -6.88 -8.85 6.40
N GLY A 305 -7.67 -9.71 7.04
CA GLY A 305 -7.84 -9.68 8.51
C GLY A 305 -8.60 -8.44 8.99
N ASP A 306 -8.66 -8.23 10.31
CA ASP A 306 -9.24 -7.03 10.93
C ASP A 306 -8.27 -5.82 10.88
N GLY A 307 -7.62 -5.60 9.73
CA GLY A 307 -6.70 -4.48 9.51
C GLY A 307 -7.37 -3.26 8.89
N THR A 308 -7.70 -3.36 7.61
CA THR A 308 -8.28 -2.25 6.83
C THR A 308 -9.26 -2.80 5.81
N ALA A 309 -10.34 -2.07 5.59
CA ALA A 309 -11.33 -2.30 4.56
C ALA A 309 -11.39 -1.13 3.58
N GLN A 310 -12.00 -1.37 2.43
CA GLN A 310 -12.37 -0.34 1.46
C GLN A 310 -13.83 -0.55 1.04
N LEU A 311 -14.54 0.55 0.85
CA LEU A 311 -15.93 0.59 0.40
C LEU A 311 -16.02 1.48 -0.84
N VAL A 312 -16.85 1.09 -1.81
CA VAL A 312 -17.21 1.94 -2.96
C VAL A 312 -18.55 2.59 -2.68
N ALA A 313 -18.54 3.91 -2.56
CA ALA A 313 -19.74 4.71 -2.32
C ALA A 313 -20.51 4.93 -3.62
N ARG A 314 -21.80 5.25 -3.50
CA ARG A 314 -22.65 5.57 -4.66
C ARG A 314 -22.47 7.00 -5.16
N SER A 315 -22.02 7.90 -4.28
CA SER A 315 -21.76 9.30 -4.56
C SER A 315 -20.88 9.92 -3.48
N LYS A 316 -20.39 11.14 -3.73
CA LYS A 316 -19.67 11.93 -2.73
C LYS A 316 -20.48 12.17 -1.46
N SER A 317 -21.77 12.50 -1.58
CA SER A 317 -22.65 12.70 -0.42
C SER A 317 -22.84 11.42 0.39
N ASP A 318 -22.84 10.26 -0.27
CA ASP A 318 -22.93 8.98 0.42
C ASP A 318 -21.68 8.70 1.27
N CYS A 319 -20.49 9.21 0.87
CA CYS A 319 -19.29 9.06 1.68
C CYS A 319 -19.44 9.64 3.09
N ASP A 320 -20.00 10.85 3.21
CA ASP A 320 -20.17 11.51 4.51
C ASP A 320 -21.18 10.76 5.39
N GLU A 321 -22.29 10.30 4.80
CA GLU A 321 -23.30 9.48 5.48
C GLU A 321 -22.73 8.15 5.97
N ILE A 322 -21.96 7.45 5.12
CA ILE A 322 -21.30 6.19 5.49
C ILE A 322 -20.32 6.41 6.64
N ILE A 323 -19.48 7.46 6.57
CA ILE A 323 -18.51 7.78 7.62
C ILE A 323 -19.22 8.06 8.94
N GLY A 324 -20.32 8.82 8.93
CA GLY A 324 -21.13 9.10 10.11
C GLY A 324 -21.71 7.82 10.72
N LYS A 325 -22.31 6.96 9.89
CA LYS A 325 -22.90 5.68 10.29
C LYS A 325 -21.86 4.70 10.84
N ILE A 326 -20.66 4.62 10.24
CA ILE A 326 -19.55 3.79 10.75
C ILE A 326 -19.06 4.32 12.09
N LYS A 327 -18.86 5.64 12.25
CA LYS A 327 -18.42 6.22 13.53
C LYS A 327 -19.41 5.97 14.65
N ALA A 328 -20.72 6.00 14.35
CA ALA A 328 -21.76 5.69 15.32
C ALA A 328 -21.77 4.20 15.72
N ALA A 329 -21.65 3.29 14.75
CA ALA A 329 -21.69 1.84 14.99
C ALA A 329 -20.37 1.29 15.59
N PHE A 330 -19.23 1.87 15.19
CA PHE A 330 -17.89 1.44 15.54
C PHE A 330 -16.99 2.64 15.92
N PRO A 331 -17.13 3.20 17.13
CA PRO A 331 -16.44 4.44 17.54
C PRO A 331 -14.91 4.41 17.47
N LYS A 332 -14.30 3.22 17.40
CA LYS A 332 -12.85 3.04 17.28
C LYS A 332 -12.36 3.01 15.83
N MET A 333 -13.24 2.77 14.86
CA MET A 333 -12.86 2.75 13.45
C MET A 333 -12.57 4.17 12.96
N ARG A 334 -11.53 4.30 12.14
CA ARG A 334 -11.17 5.57 11.50
C ARG A 334 -11.44 5.45 10.00
N CYS A 335 -12.11 6.44 9.43
CA CYS A 335 -12.48 6.44 8.02
C CYS A 335 -11.76 7.56 7.29
N PHE A 336 -11.29 7.28 6.10
CA PHE A 336 -10.57 8.22 5.24
C PHE A 336 -11.22 8.19 3.85
N PRO A 337 -11.60 9.36 3.29
CA PRO A 337 -12.09 9.41 1.93
C PRO A 337 -10.96 9.06 0.96
N LEU A 338 -11.33 8.42 -0.14
CA LEU A 338 -10.48 8.20 -1.30
C LEU A 338 -11.32 8.49 -2.55
N THR A 339 -10.77 9.24 -3.49
CA THR A 339 -11.42 9.43 -4.79
C THR A 339 -10.46 9.02 -5.91
N ILE A 340 -10.97 8.24 -6.86
CA ILE A 340 -10.34 7.96 -8.15
C ILE A 340 -10.85 9.01 -9.13
N TYR A 341 -9.95 9.82 -9.69
CA TYR A 341 -10.31 10.90 -10.59
C TYR A 341 -10.14 10.53 -12.06
N PRO A 342 -10.94 11.12 -12.97
CA PRO A 342 -10.72 11.00 -14.39
C PRO A 342 -9.39 11.66 -14.81
N GLN A 343 -8.72 11.10 -15.81
CA GLN A 343 -7.40 11.57 -16.28
C GLN A 343 -7.40 13.07 -16.67
N PHE A 344 -8.54 13.62 -17.08
CA PHE A 344 -8.67 15.00 -17.56
C PHE A 344 -8.86 16.05 -16.45
N LEU A 345 -8.99 15.63 -15.19
CA LEU A 345 -8.90 16.54 -14.05
C LEU A 345 -7.46 16.51 -13.55
N SER A 346 -6.60 17.34 -14.16
CA SER A 346 -5.28 17.63 -13.61
C SER A 346 -5.46 18.27 -12.24
N HIS A 347 -5.09 17.58 -11.17
CA HIS A 347 -4.84 18.23 -9.90
C HIS A 347 -3.52 19.00 -10.03
N GLU A 348 -3.63 20.29 -10.38
CA GLU A 348 -2.78 21.27 -9.73
C GLU A 348 -3.17 21.27 -8.25
N ASP A 349 -2.26 20.80 -7.39
CA ASP A 349 -2.04 21.25 -6.01
C ASP A 349 -0.74 20.66 -5.44
#